data_AF-A0A847NAK3-F1
#
_entry.id   AF-A0A847NAK3-F1
#
_cell.length_a   1.000
_cell.length_b   1.000
_cell.length_c   1.000
_cell.angle_alpha   90.00
_cell.angle_beta   90.00
_cell.angle_gamma   90.00
#
_symmetry.space_group_name_H-M   'P 1'
#
loop_
_entity.id
_entity.type
_entity.pdbx_description
1 polymer ?
#
loop_
_entity_poly.entity_id
_entity_poly.type
_entity_poly.pdbx_seq_one_letter_code
_entity_poly.pdbx_strand_id
1 'polypeptide(L)'
;MFRAPSWFLKARHAIYYILGIIEVLLAFRFVFKLLGANPESGFVSFLYSVSGIFTAPFSGIFDPFVSPGLSAKSIFDPGTIVGMSVYAIIARGLVGLIRLKAVKGGY
;
A
#
# COMPACT_ATOMS: atom_id res chain seq x y z
N MET A 1 -4.99 -11.44 -32.71
CA MET A 1 -4.69 -11.44 -31.26
C MET A 1 -3.44 -10.58 -31.03
N PHE A 2 -3.60 -9.33 -30.58
CA PHE A 2 -2.45 -8.45 -30.30
C PHE A 2 -1.67 -8.99 -29.09
N ARG A 3 -0.43 -9.43 -29.28
CA ARG A 3 0.47 -9.88 -28.20
C ARG A 3 1.28 -8.69 -27.73
N ALA A 4 1.11 -8.30 -26.48
CA ALA A 4 1.95 -7.27 -25.88
C ALA A 4 3.42 -7.74 -25.83
N PRO A 5 4.41 -6.84 -25.99
CA PRO A 5 5.81 -7.19 -25.88
C PRO A 5 6.13 -7.85 -24.54
N SER A 6 7.02 -8.84 -24.54
CA SER A 6 7.40 -9.57 -23.32
C SER A 6 8.00 -8.67 -22.24
N TRP A 7 8.74 -7.63 -22.64
CA TRP A 7 9.31 -6.64 -21.72
C TRP A 7 8.24 -5.81 -21.00
N PHE A 8 7.14 -5.46 -21.69
CA PHE A 8 6.02 -4.74 -21.10
C PHE A 8 5.32 -5.59 -20.04
N LEU A 9 5.07 -6.86 -20.36
CA LEU A 9 4.47 -7.80 -19.40
C LEU A 9 5.34 -7.95 -18.16
N LYS A 10 6.66 -8.13 -18.32
CA LYS A 10 7.60 -8.19 -17.19
C LYS A 10 7.55 -6.93 -16.32
N ALA A 11 7.60 -5.75 -16.93
CA ALA A 11 7.52 -4.48 -16.20
C ALA A 11 6.19 -4.32 -15.46
N ARG A 12 5.07 -4.62 -16.12
CA ARG A 12 3.73 -4.60 -15.51
C ARG A 12 3.64 -5.54 -14.30
N HIS A 13 4.10 -6.78 -14.44
CA HIS A 13 4.08 -7.74 -13.34
C HIS A 13 4.96 -7.29 -12.19
N ALA A 14 6.17 -6.77 -12.46
CA ALA A 14 7.05 -6.24 -11.42
C ALA A 14 6.39 -5.10 -10.63
N ILE A 15 5.79 -4.12 -11.32
CA ILE A 15 5.09 -2.99 -10.68
C ILE A 15 3.94 -3.49 -9.79
N TYR A 16 3.07 -4.35 -10.32
CA TYR A 16 1.95 -4.87 -9.55
C TYR A 16 2.37 -5.80 -8.40
N TYR A 17 3.49 -6.51 -8.54
CA TYR A 17 4.04 -7.33 -7.47
C TYR A 17 4.56 -6.46 -6.32
N ILE A 18 5.32 -5.40 -6.63
CA ILE A 18 5.77 -4.43 -5.62
C ILE A 18 4.58 -3.75 -4.95
N LEU A 19 3.59 -3.31 -5.74
CA LEU A 19 2.34 -2.76 -5.20
C LEU A 19 1.68 -3.76 -4.25
N GLY A 20 1.53 -5.02 -4.65
CA GLY A 20 0.92 -6.06 -3.83
C GLY A 20 1.62 -6.24 -2.49
N ILE A 21 2.96 -6.21 -2.45
CA ILE A 21 3.72 -6.28 -1.19
C ILE A 21 3.39 -5.07 -0.29
N ILE A 22 3.42 -3.86 -0.85
CA ILE A 22 3.11 -2.63 -0.09
C ILE A 22 1.67 -2.68 0.45
N GLU A 23 0.71 -3.03 -0.39
CA GLU A 23 -0.71 -3.13 -0.01
C GLU A 23 -0.94 -4.17 1.07
N VAL A 24 -0.29 -5.33 1.00
CA VAL A 24 -0.39 -6.37 2.04
C VAL A 24 0.16 -5.86 3.38
N LEU A 25 1.32 -5.19 3.38
CA LEU A 25 1.90 -4.60 4.58
C LEU A 25 0.97 -3.54 5.20
N LEU A 26 0.41 -2.66 4.38
CA LEU A 26 -0.50 -1.61 4.82
C LEU A 26 -1.85 -2.17 5.30
N ALA A 27 -2.39 -3.18 4.62
CA ALA A 27 -3.62 -3.84 5.03
C ALA A 27 -3.47 -4.54 6.38
N PHE A 28 -2.38 -5.30 6.59
CA PHE A 28 -2.11 -5.91 7.90
C PHE A 28 -1.93 -4.85 8.98
N ARG A 29 -1.16 -3.78 8.71
CA ARG A 29 -1.01 -2.66 9.64
C ARG A 29 -2.38 -2.08 10.02
N PHE A 30 -3.21 -1.78 9.03
CA PHE A 30 -4.53 -1.18 9.21
C PHE A 30 -5.44 -2.06 10.04
N VAL A 31 -5.56 -3.35 9.69
CA VAL A 31 -6.37 -4.33 10.43
C VAL A 31 -5.86 -4.49 11.87
N PHE A 32 -4.54 -4.55 12.07
CA PHE A 32 -3.98 -4.71 13.41
C PHE A 32 -4.21 -3.50 14.28
N LYS A 33 -4.03 -2.28 13.75
CA LYS A 33 -4.37 -1.04 14.46
C LYS A 33 -5.86 -1.00 14.80
N LEU A 34 -6.73 -1.37 13.85
CA LEU A 34 -8.17 -1.45 14.04
C LEU A 34 -8.59 -2.45 15.12
N LEU A 35 -7.91 -3.60 15.20
CA LEU A 35 -8.21 -4.61 16.20
C LEU A 35 -7.53 -4.34 17.55
N GLY A 36 -6.72 -3.27 17.66
CA GLY A 36 -5.99 -2.93 18.87
C GLY A 36 -4.87 -3.92 19.18
N ALA A 37 -4.18 -4.45 18.16
CA ALA A 37 -3.07 -5.38 18.31
C ALA A 37 -1.97 -4.80 19.20
N ASN A 38 -1.39 -5.65 20.07
CA ASN A 38 -0.38 -5.23 21.04
C ASN A 38 0.94 -4.79 20.34
N PRO A 39 1.34 -3.52 20.42
CA PRO A 39 2.57 -3.03 19.80
C PRO A 39 3.85 -3.58 20.44
N GLU A 40 3.77 -4.14 21.66
CA GLU A 40 4.89 -4.82 22.33
C GLU A 40 5.17 -6.21 21.73
N SER A 41 4.27 -6.74 20.90
CA SER A 41 4.53 -7.97 20.17
C SER A 41 5.59 -7.74 19.10
N GLY A 42 6.65 -8.56 19.09
CA GLY A 42 7.76 -8.42 18.15
C GLY A 42 7.33 -8.37 16.67
N PHE A 43 6.34 -9.17 16.28
CA PHE A 43 5.81 -9.17 14.91
C PHE A 43 5.03 -7.88 14.59
N VAL A 44 4.18 -7.42 15.51
CA VAL A 44 3.39 -6.20 15.33
C VAL A 44 4.29 -4.97 15.27
N SER A 45 5.29 -4.90 16.17
CA SER A 45 6.30 -3.84 16.19
C SER A 45 7.10 -3.80 14.87
N PHE A 46 7.59 -4.95 14.41
CA PHE A 46 8.26 -5.07 13.11
C PHE A 46 7.38 -4.58 11.96
N LEU A 47 6.12 -5.04 11.91
CA LEU A 47 5.17 -4.64 10.89
C LEU A 47 4.94 -3.12 10.92
N TYR A 48 4.71 -2.52 12.09
CA TYR A 48 4.47 -1.08 12.23
C TYR A 48 5.69 -0.23 11.87
N SER A 49 6.90 -0.72 12.13
CA SER A 49 8.16 -0.08 11.75
C SER A 49 8.34 -0.08 10.23
N VAL A 50 8.29 -1.25 9.59
CA VAL A 50 8.48 -1.38 8.13
C VAL A 50 7.39 -0.66 7.36
N SER A 51 6.12 -0.83 7.76
CA SER A 51 4.99 -0.14 7.13
C SER A 51 4.98 1.38 7.40
N GLY A 52 5.69 1.82 8.43
CA GLY A 52 5.77 3.22 8.85
C GLY A 52 6.27 4.13 7.73
N ILE A 53 7.29 3.69 6.99
CA ILE A 53 7.89 4.44 5.87
C ILE A 53 6.85 4.75 4.78
N PHE A 54 5.96 3.80 4.49
CA PHE A 54 4.90 3.96 3.49
C PHE A 54 3.74 4.84 4.00
N THR A 55 3.45 4.82 5.29
CA THR A 55 2.41 5.69 5.86
C THR A 55 2.90 7.10 6.17
N ALA A 56 4.21 7.32 6.30
CA ALA A 56 4.80 8.59 6.73
C ALA A 56 4.30 9.80 5.93
N PRO A 57 4.25 9.78 4.58
CA PRO A 57 3.77 10.92 3.78
C PRO A 57 2.29 11.27 3.99
N PHE A 58 1.49 10.33 4.52
CA PHE A 58 0.05 10.47 4.72
C PHE A 58 -0.33 10.71 6.19
N SER A 59 0.67 10.79 7.07
CA SER A 59 0.47 11.11 8.48
C SER A 59 -0.10 12.52 8.62
N GLY A 60 -1.17 12.68 9.40
CA GLY A 60 -1.77 13.99 9.68
C GLY A 60 -2.69 14.54 8.59
N ILE A 61 -2.96 13.79 7.50
CA ILE A 61 -4.02 14.18 6.55
C ILE A 61 -5.39 14.15 7.24
N PHE A 62 -5.61 13.16 8.09
CA PHE A 62 -6.79 13.02 8.94
C PHE A 62 -6.35 12.57 10.33
N ASP A 63 -7.03 13.06 11.36
CA ASP A 63 -6.81 12.61 12.74
C ASP A 63 -7.29 11.15 12.90
N PRO A 64 -6.47 10.27 13.49
CA PRO A 64 -6.90 8.90 13.80
C PRO A 64 -8.01 8.89 14.85
N PHE A 65 -9.01 8.03 14.66
CA PHE A 65 -10.02 7.77 15.68
C PHE A 65 -9.51 6.69 16.61
N VAL A 66 -9.46 6.99 17.91
CA VAL A 66 -8.98 6.07 18.94
C VAL A 66 -10.15 5.68 19.85
N SER A 67 -10.39 4.38 20.02
CA SER A 67 -11.42 3.91 20.93
C SER A 67 -10.98 4.11 22.39
N PRO A 68 -11.84 4.64 23.29
CA PRO A 68 -11.56 4.69 24.72
C PRO A 68 -11.78 3.30 25.36
N GLY A 69 -10.85 2.37 25.11
CA GLY A 69 -10.82 1.04 25.74
C GLY A 69 -9.74 0.94 26.81
N LEU A 70 -10.03 0.27 27.93
CA LEU A 70 -9.09 0.09 29.05
C LEU A 70 -7.95 -0.92 28.76
N SER A 71 -8.16 -1.89 27.86
CA SER A 71 -7.21 -3.01 27.65
C SER A 71 -6.64 -3.09 26.24
N ALA A 72 -7.39 -2.65 25.22
CA ALA A 72 -6.92 -2.56 23.83
C ALA A 72 -7.40 -1.25 23.23
N LYS A 73 -6.47 -0.45 22.68
CA LYS A 73 -6.78 0.80 21.99
C LYS A 73 -6.87 0.51 20.50
N SER A 74 -8.10 0.37 19.99
CA SER A 74 -8.35 0.35 18.56
C SER A 74 -8.04 1.72 17.96
N ILE A 75 -7.31 1.73 16.85
CA ILE A 75 -6.95 2.94 16.11
C ILE A 75 -7.43 2.77 14.68
N PHE A 76 -8.44 3.53 14.29
CA PHE A 76 -8.78 3.71 12.89
C PHE A 76 -7.90 4.84 12.33
N ASP A 77 -7.06 4.50 11.36
CA ASP A 77 -6.07 5.40 10.75
C ASP A 77 -6.46 5.66 9.29
N PRO A 78 -7.25 6.70 8.99
CA PRO A 78 -7.69 6.99 7.63
C PRO A 78 -6.51 7.26 6.69
N GLY A 79 -5.41 7.81 7.21
CA GLY A 79 -4.18 8.07 6.44
C GLY A 79 -3.60 6.79 5.82
N THR A 80 -3.73 5.64 6.49
CA THR A 80 -3.30 4.35 5.92
C THR A 80 -4.15 3.96 4.70
N ILE A 81 -5.47 4.17 4.75
CA ILE A 81 -6.37 3.90 3.62
C ILE A 81 -6.07 4.83 2.43
N VAL A 82 -5.81 6.10 2.73
CA VAL A 82 -5.37 7.08 1.71
C VAL A 82 -4.08 6.62 1.06
N GLY A 83 -3.09 6.17 1.84
CA GLY A 83 -1.82 5.65 1.32
C GLY A 83 -2.00 4.47 0.37
N MET A 84 -2.81 3.48 0.76
CA MET A 84 -3.18 2.33 -0.10
C MET A 84 -3.78 2.79 -1.43
N SER A 85 -4.74 3.71 -1.35
CA SER A 85 -5.41 4.26 -2.54
C SER A 85 -4.43 4.99 -3.47
N VAL A 86 -3.55 5.82 -2.91
CA VAL A 86 -2.55 6.57 -3.66
C VAL A 86 -1.55 5.63 -4.34
N TYR A 87 -1.03 4.63 -3.64
CA TYR A 87 -0.10 3.67 -4.23
C TYR A 87 -0.73 2.87 -5.36
N ALA A 88 -1.97 2.43 -5.20
CA ALA A 88 -2.72 1.74 -6.26
C ALA A 88 -2.90 2.62 -7.52
N ILE A 89 -3.22 3.90 -7.33
CA ILE A 89 -3.37 4.87 -8.42
C ILE A 89 -2.02 5.11 -9.12
N ILE A 90 -0.95 5.32 -8.37
CA ILE A 90 0.41 5.52 -8.91
C ILE A 90 0.83 4.31 -9.74
N ALA A 91 0.72 3.10 -9.20
CA ALA A 91 1.10 1.88 -9.89
C ALA A 91 0.31 1.69 -11.20
N ARG A 92 -1.01 1.92 -11.17
CA ARG A 92 -1.85 1.89 -12.37
C ARG A 92 -1.42 2.95 -13.39
N GLY A 93 -1.11 4.16 -12.93
CA GLY A 93 -0.60 5.25 -13.77
C GLY A 93 0.72 4.89 -14.45
N LEU A 94 1.69 4.36 -13.69
CA LEU A 94 2.98 3.92 -14.22
C LEU A 94 2.83 2.85 -15.30
N VAL A 95 2.00 1.82 -15.06
CA VAL A 95 1.71 0.79 -16.07
C VAL A 95 1.06 1.41 -17.31
N GLY A 96 0.15 2.37 -17.13
CA GLY A 96 -0.47 3.12 -18.22
C GLY A 96 0.57 3.89 -19.07
N LEU A 97 1.50 4.60 -18.44
CA LEU A 97 2.56 5.33 -19.12
C LEU A 97 3.50 4.40 -19.91
N ILE A 98 3.88 3.27 -19.32
CA ILE A 98 4.73 2.27 -20.00
C ILE A 98 3.97 1.67 -21.19
N ARG A 99 2.66 1.44 -21.05
CA ARG A 99 1.82 0.96 -22.15
C ARG A 99 1.80 1.95 -23.32
N LEU A 100 1.69 3.25 -23.06
CA LEU A 100 1.71 4.27 -24.11
C LEU A 100 3.04 4.26 -24.89
N LYS A 101 4.18 4.09 -24.19
CA LYS A 101 5.49 3.93 -24.85
C LYS A 101 5.57 2.64 -25.66
N ALA A 102 5.00 1.54 -25.16
CA ALA A 102 4.97 0.27 -25.88
C ALA A 102 4.17 0.36 -27.19
N VAL A 103 3.02 1.05 -27.16
CA VAL A 103 2.16 1.25 -28.35
C VAL A 103 2.82 2.18 -29.38
N LYS A 104 3.42 3.28 -28.92
CA LYS A 104 4.09 4.25 -29.82
C LYS A 104 5.34 3.68 -30.51
N GLY A 105 5.94 2.64 -29.95
CA GLY A 105 7.16 1.98 -30.45
C GLY A 105 6.97 1.02 -31.64
N GLY A 106 5.80 1.01 -32.29
CA GLY A 106 5.55 0.17 -33.47
C GLY A 106 4.99 -1.23 -33.16
N TYR A 107 4.22 -1.35 -32.07
CA TYR A 107 3.28 -2.45 -31.84
C TYR A 107 1.89 -1.88 -31.62
#